data_AF-A0A355KW44-F1
#
_entry.id   AF-A0A355KW44-F1
#
_cell.length_a   1.000
_cell.length_b   1.000
_cell.length_c   1.000
_cell.angle_alpha   90.00
_cell.angle_beta   90.00
_cell.angle_gamma   90.00
#
_symmetry.space_group_name_H-M   'P 1'
#
loop_
_entity.id
_entity.type
_entity.pdbx_description
1 polymer ?
#
loop_
_entity_poly.entity_id
_entity_poly.type
_entity_poly.pdbx_seq_one_letter_code
_entity_poly.pdbx_strand_id
1 'polypeptide(L)' 'MTTEEYLKQRIKDLENNVCDSSLPLKFRKNQAFALLNYRDDLKQAVFENSRRRRLPREGNLEQ' A
#
# COMPACT_ATOMS: atom_id res chain seq x y z
N MET A 1 10.66 -6.55 -5.86
CA MET A 1 9.75 -5.72 -5.05
C MET A 1 8.33 -5.95 -5.55
N THR A 2 7.46 -6.46 -4.69
CA THR A 2 6.02 -6.57 -4.96
C THR A 2 5.32 -5.21 -4.81
N THR A 3 4.14 -5.03 -5.40
CA THR A 3 3.32 -3.83 -5.19
C THR A 3 3.06 -3.57 -3.71
N GLU A 4 2.84 -4.63 -2.92
CA GLU A 4 2.64 -4.53 -1.47
C GLU A 4 3.87 -3.98 -0.74
N GLU A 5 5.07 -4.47 -1.07
CA GLU A 5 6.32 -3.99 -0.49
C GLU A 5 6.61 -2.53 -0.86
N TYR A 6 6.35 -2.15 -2.11
CA TYR A 6 6.46 -0.78 -2.57
C TYR A 6 5.55 0.15 -1.76
N LEU A 7 4.27 -0.21 -1.63
CA LEU A 7 3.29 0.59 -0.91
C LEU A 7 3.67 0.71 0.57
N LYS A 8 4.14 -0.37 1.20
CA LYS A 8 4.64 -0.36 2.59
C LYS A 8 5.81 0.60 2.76
N GLN A 9 6.79 0.56 1.86
CA GLN A 9 7.94 1.47 1.91
C GLN A 9 7.48 2.92 1.72
N ARG A 10 6.59 3.17 0.74
CA ARG A 10 6.11 4.52 0.46
C ARG A 10 5.29 5.11 1.61
N ILE A 11 4.44 4.30 2.25
CA ILE A 11 3.69 4.67 3.46
C ILE A 11 4.65 5.08 4.58
N LYS A 12 5.73 4.31 4.81
CA LYS A 12 6.73 4.63 5.82
C LYS A 12 7.42 5.98 5.57
N ASP A 13 7.79 6.26 4.32
CA ASP A 13 8.39 7.55 3.95
C ASP A 13 7.41 8.71 4.18
N LEU A 14 6.14 8.53 3.83
CA LEU A 14 5.09 9.52 4.06
C LEU A 14 4.85 9.76 5.55
N GLU A 15 4.81 8.71 6.37
CA GLU A 15 4.68 8.82 7.83
C GLU A 15 5.85 9.61 8.44
N ASN A 16 7.08 9.31 8.03
CA ASN A 16 8.26 10.06 8.47
C ASN A 16 8.14 11.55 8.12
N ASN A 17 7.75 11.86 6.87
CA ASN A 17 7.58 13.25 6.44
C ASN A 17 6.45 13.98 7.18
N VAL A 18 5.37 13.30 7.53
CA VAL A 18 4.26 13.90 8.30
C VAL A 18 4.68 14.21 9.74
N CYS A 19 5.49 13.34 10.34
CA CYS A 19 5.99 13.51 11.71
C CYS A 19 7.19 14.46 11.83
N ASP A 20 7.90 14.72 10.72
CA ASP A 20 9.08 15.59 10.72
C ASP A 20 8.71 17.06 10.88
N SER A 21 8.86 17.56 12.11
CA SER A 21 8.55 18.96 12.45
C SER A 21 9.47 19.99 11.79
N SER A 22 10.61 19.55 11.21
CA SER A 22 11.48 20.42 10.42
C SER A 22 10.86 20.78 9.06
N LEU A 23 9.89 19.99 8.58
CA LEU A 23 9.23 20.22 7.30
C LEU A 23 8.07 21.24 7.41
N PRO A 24 7.88 22.08 6.37
CA PRO A 24 6.80 23.05 6.34
C PRO A 24 5.42 22.42 6.54
N LEU A 25 4.54 23.08 7.30
CA LEU A 25 3.19 22.56 7.60
C LEU A 25 2.38 22.25 6.33
N LYS A 26 2.48 23.10 5.29
CA LYS A 26 1.82 22.86 4.00
C LYS A 26 2.31 21.57 3.34
N PHE A 27 3.61 21.30 3.42
CA PHE A 27 4.19 20.06 2.89
C PHE A 27 3.67 18.85 3.67
N ARG A 28 3.72 18.89 5.01
CA ARG A 28 3.21 17.81 5.86
C ARG A 28 1.73 17.50 5.65
N LYS A 29 0.89 18.53 5.47
CA LYS A 29 -0.53 18.35 5.13
C LYS A 29 -0.71 17.63 3.80
N ASN A 30 0.07 17.98 2.78
CA ASN A 30 0.03 17.29 1.49
C ASN A 30 0.48 15.83 1.61
N GLN A 31 1.54 15.56 2.39
CA GLN A 31 2.00 14.18 2.64
C GLN A 31 0.97 13.37 3.43
N ALA A 32 0.29 13.98 4.40
CA ALA A 32 -0.78 13.33 5.14
C ALA A 32 -1.96 12.97 4.24
N PHE A 33 -2.30 13.84 3.27
CA PHE A 33 -3.34 13.53 2.28
C PHE A 33 -2.91 12.39 1.36
N ALA A 34 -1.67 12.38 0.88
CA ALA A 34 -1.13 11.28 0.08
C ALA A 34 -1.15 9.96 0.89
N LEU A 35 -0.73 9.99 2.15
CA LEU A 35 -0.68 8.83 3.04
C LEU A 35 -2.02 8.10 3.16
N LEU A 36 -3.13 8.83 3.18
CA LEU A 36 -4.47 8.23 3.22
C LEU A 36 -4.74 7.38 1.96
N ASN A 37 -4.48 7.93 0.77
CA ASN A 37 -4.68 7.21 -0.49
C ASN A 37 -3.82 5.94 -0.58
N TYR A 38 -2.53 6.04 -0.22
CA TYR A 38 -1.62 4.90 -0.26
C TYR A 38 -2.01 3.78 0.71
N ARG A 39 -2.63 4.11 1.86
CA ARG A 39 -3.13 3.09 2.80
C ARG A 39 -4.33 2.33 2.22
N ASP A 40 -5.22 3.01 1.50
CA ASP A 40 -6.32 2.36 0.79
C ASP A 40 -5.80 1.46 -0.35
N ASP A 41 -4.83 1.95 -1.13
CA ASP A 41 -4.17 1.16 -2.18
C ASP A 41 -3.52 -0.11 -1.61
N LEU A 42 -2.84 0.00 -0.45
CA LEU A 42 -2.24 -1.16 0.21
C LEU A 42 -3.31 -2.16 0.66
N LYS A 43 -4.41 -1.68 1.24
CA LYS A 43 -5.51 -2.53 1.67
C LYS A 43 -6.12 -3.28 0.48
N GLN A 44 -6.29 -2.61 -0.65
CA GLN A 44 -6.78 -3.23 -1.88
C GLN A 44 -5.80 -4.27 -2.42
N ALA A 45 -4.51 -3.94 -2.51
CA ALA A 45 -3.47 -4.86 -2.97
C ALA A 45 -3.38 -6.13 -2.10
N VAL A 46 -3.46 -5.99 -0.77
CA VAL A 46 -3.48 -7.13 0.18
C VAL A 46 -4.74 -7.97 0.01
N PHE A 47 -5.89 -7.34 -0.19
CA PHE A 47 -7.15 -8.03 -0.42
C PHE A 47 -7.13 -8.83 -1.73
N GLU A 48 -6.66 -8.23 -2.82
CA GLU A 48 -6.52 -8.92 -4.11
C GLU A 48 -5.52 -10.07 -4.06
N ASN A 49 -4.38 -9.88 -3.40
CA ASN A 49 -3.40 -10.94 -3.16
C ASN A 49 -4.02 -12.10 -2.37
N SER A 50 -4.80 -11.79 -1.34
CA SER A 50 -5.50 -12.80 -0.53
C SER A 50 -6.55 -13.53 -1.34
N ARG A 51 -7.29 -12.83 -2.20
CA ARG A 51 -8.28 -13.42 -3.12
C ARG A 51 -7.60 -14.36 -4.11
N ARG A 52 -6.51 -13.93 -4.74
CA ARG A 52 -5.71 -14.77 -5.66
C ARG A 52 -5.16 -16.03 -4.99
N ARG A 53 -4.77 -15.95 -3.72
CA ARG A 53 -4.31 -17.11 -2.93
C ARG A 53 -5.44 -18.03 -2.47
N ARG A 54 -6.68 -17.54 -2.39
CA ARG A 54 -7.87 -18.30 -2.02
C ARG A 54 -8.62 -18.91 -3.19
N LEU A 55 -8.34 -18.50 -4.43
CA LEU A 55 -8.79 -19.32 -5.56
C LEU A 55 -8.11 -20.68 -5.40
N PRO A 56 -8.86 -21.80 -5.46
CA PRO A 56 -8.23 -23.09 -5.63
C PRO A 56 -7.38 -22.95 -6.89
N ARG A 57 -6.09 -23.25 -6.76
CA ARG A 57 -5.25 -23.55 -7.91
C ARG A 57 -5.99 -24.66 -8.63
N GLU A 58 -6.72 -24.33 -9.70
CA GLU A 58 -7.33 -25.33 -10.57
C GLU A 58 -6.20 -26.23 -11.05
N GLY A 59 -6.03 -27.32 -10.33
CA GLY A 59 -5.26 -28.46 -10.73
C GLY A 59 -6.21 -29.41 -11.44
N ASN A 60 -6.13 -29.36 -12.77
CA ASN A 60 -6.38 -30.45 -13.72
C ASN A 60 -7.79 -31.01 -13.91
N LEU A 61 -7.96 -31.63 -15.10
CA LEU A 61 -9.11 -32.32 -15.73
C LEU A 61 -9.93 -31.36 -16.61
N GLU A 62 -10.12 -31.51 -17.93
CA GLU A 62 -10.06 -32.59 -18.94
C GLU A 62 -9.87 -31.85 -20.31
N GLN A 63 -9.43 -32.37 -21.46
CA GLN A 63 -9.27 -33.69 -22.07
C GLN A 63 -8.42 -33.49 -23.34
#